data_AF-A0A356X4Y2-F1
#
_entry.id   AF-A0A356X4Y2-F1
#
_cell.length_a   1.000
_cell.length_b   1.000
_cell.length_c   1.000
_cell.angle_alpha   90.00
_cell.angle_beta   90.00
_cell.angle_gamma   90.00
#
_symmetry.space_group_name_H-M   'P 1'
#
loop_
_entity.id
_entity.type
_entity.pdbx_description
1 polymer ?
#
loop_
_entity_poly.entity_id
_entity_poly.type
_entity_poly.pdbx_seq_one_letter_code
_entity_poly.pdbx_strand_id
1 'polypeptide(L)'
;MRIELDIKLGFKNVMIRPKRSTLKSRADVSLERTFKFLHAEKNWKGVPVMAANMDTTGTFEMAEALAEHKMFTAIHKHYSLEEWKEFMDNAPDGITEYMAVSTGTGKTDMEKLDKIMTQFPALRFICIDVANGYSEHFVQFVKRVREKYPTQVIIAGNVVTGEMVEELLLAGADVIKVGIGPGSVCTTRLKTGVGFPQLSAIIECADAAHGLGGQIISDGGCKSPGDVAKAFGGGADFVMLGGMFSGHTESGGEL
;
A
#
# COMPACT_ATOMS: atom_id res chain seq x y z
N MET A 1 -19.36 -22.82 4.39
CA MET A 1 -19.04 -21.96 3.24
C MET A 1 -20.31 -21.22 2.85
N ARG A 2 -20.38 -19.90 3.07
CA ARG A 2 -21.49 -19.08 2.58
C ARG A 2 -21.20 -18.76 1.11
N ILE A 3 -22.16 -19.04 0.24
CA ILE A 3 -22.04 -18.68 -1.18
C ILE A 3 -22.61 -17.27 -1.32
N GLU A 4 -21.78 -16.33 -1.78
CA GLU A 4 -22.24 -15.01 -2.18
C GLU A 4 -22.78 -15.08 -3.60
N LEU A 5 -24.02 -14.64 -3.78
CA LEU A 5 -24.71 -14.66 -5.08
C LEU A 5 -24.57 -13.33 -5.83
N ASP A 6 -24.09 -12.29 -5.15
CA ASP A 6 -23.94 -10.96 -5.74
C ASP A 6 -22.78 -10.93 -6.75
N ILE A 7 -23.00 -10.20 -7.85
CA ILE A 7 -21.97 -10.03 -8.88
C ILE A 7 -20.83 -9.18 -8.31
N LYS A 8 -19.63 -9.76 -8.27
CA LYS A 8 -18.40 -9.05 -7.91
C LYS A 8 -17.65 -8.61 -9.17
N LEU A 9 -17.12 -7.40 -9.14
CA LEU A 9 -16.55 -6.69 -10.29
C LEU A 9 -15.04 -6.57 -10.17
N GLY A 10 -14.35 -6.72 -11.30
CA GLY A 10 -12.96 -6.27 -11.49
C GLY A 10 -12.91 -5.03 -12.37
N PHE A 11 -11.70 -4.45 -12.54
CA PHE A 11 -11.53 -3.22 -13.32
C PHE A 11 -12.01 -3.32 -14.77
N LYS A 12 -11.87 -4.49 -15.41
CA LYS A 12 -12.32 -4.72 -16.79
C LYS A 12 -13.84 -4.70 -16.96
N ASN A 13 -14.61 -4.81 -15.88
CA ASN A 13 -16.06 -4.92 -15.92
C ASN A 13 -16.77 -3.55 -15.95
N VAL A 14 -16.04 -2.45 -15.79
CA VAL A 14 -16.63 -1.11 -15.64
C VAL A 14 -15.90 -0.05 -16.47
N MET A 15 -16.61 1.05 -16.73
CA MET A 15 -16.08 2.30 -17.27
C MET A 15 -16.57 3.47 -16.41
N ILE A 16 -15.77 4.54 -16.32
CA ILE A 16 -16.17 5.76 -15.62
C ILE A 16 -17.04 6.60 -16.55
N ARG A 17 -18.27 6.89 -16.15
CA ARG A 17 -19.18 7.75 -16.91
C ARG A 17 -18.67 9.19 -16.89
N PRO A 18 -18.47 9.85 -18.05
CA PRO A 18 -18.14 11.27 -18.09
C PRO A 18 -19.20 12.14 -17.41
N LYS A 19 -18.78 13.24 -16.81
CA LYS A 19 -19.66 14.26 -16.21
C LYS A 19 -19.33 15.64 -16.78
N ARG A 20 -20.30 16.55 -16.79
CA ARG A 20 -20.06 17.96 -17.15
C ARG A 20 -18.96 18.53 -16.24
N SER A 21 -17.94 19.14 -16.82
CA SER A 21 -16.78 19.70 -16.12
C SER A 21 -16.57 21.17 -16.49
N THR A 22 -16.03 21.94 -15.55
CA THR A 22 -15.57 23.31 -15.77
C THR A 22 -14.07 23.39 -16.08
N LEU A 23 -13.34 22.27 -15.94
CA LEU A 23 -11.92 22.20 -16.28
C LEU A 23 -11.72 22.43 -17.77
N LYS A 24 -10.71 23.23 -18.11
CA LYS A 24 -10.37 23.56 -19.51
C LYS A 24 -9.22 22.70 -20.02
N SER A 25 -8.31 22.33 -19.12
CA SER A 25 -7.14 21.51 -19.41
C SER A 25 -6.97 20.39 -18.39
N ARG A 26 -6.29 19.32 -18.80
CA ARG A 26 -5.82 18.26 -17.89
C ARG A 26 -4.76 18.79 -16.91
N ALA A 27 -4.01 19.83 -17.31
CA ALA A 27 -3.01 20.47 -16.47
C ALA A 27 -3.61 21.20 -15.25
N ASP A 28 -4.93 21.46 -15.26
CA ASP A 28 -5.63 22.11 -14.15
C ASP A 28 -5.94 21.12 -13.00
N VAL A 29 -5.67 19.83 -13.18
CA VAL A 29 -5.96 18.78 -12.20
C VAL A 29 -4.80 18.65 -11.22
N SER A 30 -5.11 18.73 -9.92
CA SER A 30 -4.17 18.30 -8.87
C SER A 30 -4.36 16.82 -8.58
N LEU A 31 -3.25 16.08 -8.61
CA LEU A 31 -3.20 14.67 -8.20
C LEU A 31 -2.81 14.50 -6.72
N GLU A 32 -2.43 15.58 -6.06
CA GLU A 32 -2.01 15.53 -4.66
C GLU A 32 -3.21 15.35 -3.73
N ARG A 33 -3.04 14.54 -2.69
CA ARG A 33 -3.98 14.38 -1.59
C ARG A 33 -3.32 14.80 -0.29
N THR A 34 -4.13 15.17 0.69
CA THR A 34 -3.69 15.35 2.07
C THR A 34 -4.50 14.44 2.95
N PHE A 35 -3.83 13.58 3.71
CA PHE A 35 -4.45 12.63 4.61
C PHE A 35 -4.07 12.94 6.05
N LYS A 36 -5.06 12.84 6.93
CA LYS A 36 -4.87 12.69 8.37
C LYS A 36 -5.15 11.22 8.68
N PHE A 37 -4.15 10.55 9.24
CA PHE A 37 -4.27 9.14 9.59
C PHE A 37 -5.02 8.95 10.91
N LEU A 38 -5.56 7.75 11.12
CA LEU A 38 -6.44 7.45 12.25
C LEU A 38 -5.70 7.52 13.59
N HIS A 39 -4.50 6.95 13.67
CA HIS A 39 -3.70 6.84 14.88
C HIS A 39 -2.44 7.71 14.84
N ALA A 40 -1.85 7.92 13.65
CA ALA A 40 -0.68 8.77 13.51
C ALA A 40 -1.03 10.28 13.54
N GLU A 41 -0.24 11.08 14.28
CA GLU A 41 -0.55 12.50 14.53
C GLU A 41 -0.31 13.41 13.33
N LYS A 42 0.66 13.08 12.48
CA LYS A 42 1.12 13.95 11.41
C LYS A 42 0.39 13.66 10.11
N ASN A 43 -0.08 14.74 9.47
CA ASN A 43 -0.63 14.66 8.12
C ASN A 43 0.44 14.23 7.11
N TRP A 44 -0.01 13.67 5.99
CA TRP A 44 0.80 13.39 4.82
C TRP A 44 0.22 14.09 3.59
N LYS A 45 1.07 14.55 2.69
CA LYS A 45 0.67 15.16 1.43
C LYS A 45 1.55 14.67 0.28
N GLY A 46 0.92 14.17 -0.78
CA GLY A 46 1.63 13.66 -1.95
C GLY A 46 0.67 13.09 -2.98
N VAL A 47 1.22 12.48 -4.03
CA VAL A 47 0.47 11.75 -5.05
C VAL A 47 0.34 10.29 -4.58
N PRO A 48 -0.86 9.79 -4.27
CA PRO A 48 -1.03 8.50 -3.58
C PRO A 48 -0.98 7.31 -4.54
N VAL A 49 0.03 7.29 -5.41
CA VAL A 49 0.42 6.13 -6.23
C VAL A 49 1.73 5.63 -5.65
N MET A 50 1.83 4.31 -5.45
CA MET A 50 2.99 3.74 -4.78
C MET A 50 3.58 2.51 -5.45
N ALA A 51 4.90 2.38 -5.41
CA ALA A 51 5.59 1.14 -5.78
C ALA A 51 5.41 0.07 -4.70
N ALA A 52 5.19 -1.17 -5.16
CA ALA A 52 5.01 -2.34 -4.30
C ALA A 52 6.34 -2.78 -3.66
N ASN A 53 6.25 -3.32 -2.44
CA ASN A 53 7.37 -3.83 -1.65
C ASN A 53 7.96 -5.16 -2.13
N MET A 54 7.93 -5.40 -3.44
CA MET A 54 8.62 -6.51 -4.09
C MET A 54 10.10 -6.13 -4.31
N ASP A 55 11.00 -7.09 -4.22
CA ASP A 55 12.44 -6.94 -4.48
C ASP A 55 12.77 -6.34 -5.86
N THR A 56 11.90 -6.53 -6.84
CA THR A 56 12.04 -6.02 -8.21
C THR A 56 11.44 -4.64 -8.43
N THR A 57 10.71 -4.07 -7.46
CA THR A 57 10.00 -2.78 -7.64
C THR A 57 10.16 -1.80 -6.51
N GLY A 58 10.20 -2.26 -5.26
CA GLY A 58 10.33 -1.43 -4.07
C GLY A 58 11.78 -1.16 -3.73
N THR A 59 12.58 -0.79 -4.74
CA THR A 59 14.01 -0.52 -4.63
C THR A 59 14.26 0.92 -4.17
N PHE A 60 15.49 1.23 -3.76
CA PHE A 60 15.88 2.59 -3.41
C PHE A 60 15.89 3.52 -4.62
N GLU A 61 16.34 3.01 -5.76
CA GLU A 61 16.37 3.74 -7.04
C GLU A 61 14.95 4.13 -7.48
N MET A 62 13.98 3.22 -7.32
CA MET A 62 12.57 3.53 -7.57
C MET A 62 12.04 4.57 -6.59
N ALA A 63 12.48 4.54 -5.33
CA ALA A 63 12.09 5.53 -4.33
C ALA A 63 12.56 6.94 -4.69
N GLU A 64 13.79 7.09 -5.18
CA GLU A 64 14.31 8.38 -5.65
C GLU A 64 13.51 8.89 -6.85
N ALA A 65 13.33 8.05 -7.87
CA ALA A 65 12.61 8.43 -9.08
C ALA A 65 11.13 8.81 -8.80
N LEU A 66 10.45 8.09 -7.91
CA LEU A 66 9.07 8.40 -7.54
C LEU A 66 8.94 9.62 -6.61
N ALA A 67 9.92 9.86 -5.73
CA ALA A 67 9.89 10.99 -4.82
C ALA A 67 9.93 12.34 -5.55
N GLU A 68 10.58 12.43 -6.72
CA GLU A 68 10.54 13.63 -7.58
C GLU A 68 9.10 14.02 -7.99
N HIS A 69 8.21 13.04 -8.07
CA HIS A 69 6.79 13.20 -8.38
C HIS A 69 5.89 13.19 -7.14
N LYS A 70 6.48 13.21 -5.93
CA LYS A 70 5.79 13.04 -4.64
C LYS A 70 4.96 11.74 -4.59
N MET A 71 5.38 10.74 -5.37
CA MET A 71 4.84 9.38 -5.33
C MET A 71 5.59 8.57 -4.30
N PHE A 72 4.99 7.47 -3.85
CA PHE A 72 5.42 6.76 -2.66
C PHE A 72 6.09 5.42 -3.01
N THR A 73 7.01 4.93 -2.18
CA THR A 73 7.59 3.58 -2.35
C THR A 73 7.53 2.79 -1.04
N ALA A 74 6.86 1.64 -1.06
CA ALA A 74 7.05 0.67 0.01
C ALA A 74 8.35 -0.11 -0.30
N ILE A 75 9.41 0.12 0.48
CA ILE A 75 10.72 -0.49 0.22
C ILE A 75 10.66 -1.98 0.56
N HIS A 76 11.22 -2.84 -0.30
CA HIS A 76 11.25 -4.27 -0.02
C HIS A 76 12.09 -4.59 1.23
N LYS A 77 11.77 -5.70 1.91
CA LYS A 77 12.37 -6.01 3.22
C LYS A 77 13.77 -6.65 3.18
N HIS A 78 14.40 -6.69 2.02
CA HIS A 78 15.62 -7.49 1.80
C HIS A 78 16.93 -6.71 2.00
N TYR A 79 16.95 -5.38 1.82
CA TYR A 79 18.15 -4.57 2.07
C TYR A 79 18.68 -4.67 3.51
N SER A 80 19.99 -4.86 3.66
CA SER A 80 20.73 -4.84 4.93
C SER A 80 20.71 -3.45 5.60
N LEU A 81 21.17 -3.39 6.85
CA LEU A 81 21.25 -2.10 7.56
C LEU A 81 22.32 -1.20 6.96
N GLU A 82 23.38 -1.81 6.43
CA GLU A 82 24.46 -1.14 5.73
C GLU A 82 23.95 -0.48 4.44
N GLU A 83 23.14 -1.19 3.64
CA GLU A 83 22.51 -0.63 2.43
C GLU A 83 21.51 0.49 2.78
N TRP A 84 20.70 0.31 3.84
CA TRP A 84 19.83 1.39 4.33
C TRP A 84 20.64 2.62 4.75
N LYS A 85 21.77 2.42 5.42
CA LYS A 85 22.64 3.52 5.83
C LYS A 85 23.25 4.23 4.63
N GLU A 86 23.80 3.49 3.69
CA GLU A 86 24.38 4.04 2.47
C GLU A 86 23.37 4.87 1.68
N PHE A 87 22.14 4.36 1.54
CA PHE A 87 21.06 5.10 0.93
C PHE A 87 20.74 6.38 1.72
N MET A 88 20.45 6.26 3.02
CA MET A 88 20.03 7.39 3.86
C MET A 88 21.11 8.48 4.01
N ASP A 89 22.40 8.13 3.92
CA ASP A 89 23.51 9.08 3.96
C ASP A 89 23.58 9.95 2.68
N ASN A 90 23.01 9.48 1.56
CA ASN A 90 23.02 10.17 0.26
C ASN A 90 21.62 10.61 -0.23
N ALA A 91 20.57 10.25 0.50
CA ALA A 91 19.20 10.38 0.01
C ALA A 91 18.76 11.85 -0.09
N PRO A 92 17.92 12.20 -1.08
CA PRO A 92 17.36 13.54 -1.21
C PRO A 92 16.58 14.00 0.02
N ASP A 93 16.64 15.30 0.33
CA ASP A 93 15.89 15.90 1.43
C ASP A 93 14.39 15.63 1.32
N GLY A 94 13.79 15.13 2.40
CA GLY A 94 12.35 14.88 2.49
C GLY A 94 11.87 13.56 1.85
N ILE A 95 12.76 12.74 1.28
CA ILE A 95 12.39 11.43 0.72
C ILE A 95 11.69 10.50 1.73
N THR A 96 12.00 10.65 3.02
CA THR A 96 11.39 9.84 4.10
C THR A 96 9.89 10.06 4.25
N GLU A 97 9.35 11.14 3.69
CA GLU A 97 7.90 11.39 3.62
C GLU A 97 7.19 10.49 2.60
N TYR A 98 7.92 9.91 1.66
CA TYR A 98 7.38 9.16 0.53
C TYR A 98 7.86 7.71 0.49
N MET A 99 8.29 7.15 1.63
CA MET A 99 8.73 5.77 1.69
C MET A 99 8.28 5.06 2.97
N ALA A 100 8.09 3.74 2.87
CA ALA A 100 7.78 2.88 4.02
C ALA A 100 8.81 1.75 4.16
N VAL A 101 9.12 1.41 5.41
CA VAL A 101 9.92 0.22 5.75
C VAL A 101 9.00 -0.99 5.80
N SER A 102 9.25 -2.00 4.97
CA SER A 102 8.41 -3.20 4.96
C SER A 102 8.91 -4.27 5.95
N THR A 103 7.97 -5.01 6.53
CA THR A 103 8.24 -6.10 7.46
C THR A 103 7.20 -7.22 7.33
N GLY A 104 7.58 -8.45 7.67
CA GLY A 104 6.64 -9.54 7.92
C GLY A 104 6.33 -9.68 9.42
N THR A 105 5.80 -10.83 9.83
CA THR A 105 5.48 -11.08 11.25
C THR A 105 6.54 -11.91 11.99
N GLY A 106 7.66 -12.24 11.33
CA GLY A 106 8.72 -13.06 11.91
C GLY A 106 9.54 -12.30 12.96
N LYS A 107 10.17 -13.02 13.89
CA LYS A 107 11.02 -12.41 14.92
C LYS A 107 12.19 -11.64 14.30
N THR A 108 12.88 -12.23 13.33
CA THR A 108 14.00 -11.59 12.61
C THR A 108 13.54 -10.33 11.85
N ASP A 109 12.37 -10.38 11.21
CA ASP A 109 11.79 -9.23 10.50
C ASP A 109 11.49 -8.08 11.48
N MET A 110 10.99 -8.38 12.68
CA MET A 110 10.75 -7.39 13.72
C MET A 110 12.04 -6.78 14.29
N GLU A 111 13.07 -7.60 14.52
CA GLU A 111 14.39 -7.13 14.98
C GLU A 111 15.05 -6.22 13.94
N LYS A 112 14.91 -6.54 12.65
CA LYS A 112 15.43 -5.71 11.56
C LYS A 112 14.68 -4.39 11.45
N LEU A 113 13.34 -4.42 11.51
CA LEU A 113 12.52 -3.21 11.55
C LEU A 113 12.96 -2.29 12.69
N ASP A 114 13.16 -2.85 13.89
CA ASP A 114 13.59 -2.08 15.07
C ASP A 114 14.92 -1.37 14.88
N LYS A 115 15.90 -2.06 14.30
CA LYS A 115 17.20 -1.45 14.01
C LYS A 115 17.07 -0.32 12.98
N ILE A 116 16.29 -0.52 11.90
CA ILE A 116 16.07 0.53 10.88
C ILE A 116 15.37 1.74 11.50
N MET A 117 14.25 1.55 12.18
CA MET A 117 13.46 2.66 12.73
C MET A 117 14.20 3.41 13.85
N THR A 118 15.02 2.71 14.64
CA THR A 118 15.87 3.33 15.67
C THR A 118 17.01 4.13 15.04
N GLN A 119 17.64 3.61 14.00
CA GLN A 119 18.76 4.26 13.32
C GLN A 119 18.32 5.46 12.48
N PHE A 120 17.13 5.41 11.89
CA PHE A 120 16.58 6.44 11.00
C PHE A 120 15.22 6.96 11.51
N PRO A 121 15.19 7.77 12.57
CA PRO A 121 13.95 8.24 13.20
C PRO A 121 13.10 9.15 12.31
N ALA A 122 13.64 9.63 11.19
CA ALA A 122 12.91 10.40 10.17
C ALA A 122 11.94 9.54 9.34
N LEU A 123 12.09 8.21 9.35
CA LEU A 123 11.16 7.29 8.69
C LEU A 123 9.83 7.24 9.44
N ARG A 124 8.74 7.48 8.71
CA ARG A 124 7.41 7.66 9.31
C ARG A 124 6.43 6.54 9.03
N PHE A 125 6.67 5.71 8.02
CA PHE A 125 5.75 4.68 7.56
C PHE A 125 6.33 3.28 7.73
N ILE A 126 5.51 2.37 8.25
CA ILE A 126 5.82 0.96 8.38
C ILE A 126 4.80 0.18 7.56
N CYS A 127 5.26 -0.71 6.69
CA CYS A 127 4.41 -1.59 5.88
C CYS A 127 4.51 -3.03 6.41
N ILE A 128 3.48 -3.49 7.11
CA ILE A 128 3.38 -4.87 7.60
C ILE A 128 2.63 -5.68 6.55
N ASP A 129 3.36 -6.57 5.86
CA ASP A 129 2.85 -7.28 4.69
C ASP A 129 2.91 -8.80 4.86
N VAL A 130 1.75 -9.44 4.76
CA VAL A 130 1.58 -10.89 4.75
C VAL A 130 0.54 -11.31 3.70
N ALA A 131 0.66 -12.55 3.21
CA ALA A 131 -0.29 -13.08 2.23
C ALA A 131 -1.72 -13.25 2.77
N ASN A 132 -1.87 -13.46 4.09
CA ASN A 132 -3.15 -13.68 4.75
C ASN A 132 -3.31 -12.78 5.99
N GLY A 133 -3.89 -11.60 5.80
CA GLY A 133 -4.17 -10.65 6.87
C GLY A 133 -5.29 -11.08 7.83
N TYR A 134 -6.01 -12.17 7.54
CA TYR A 134 -7.09 -12.71 8.38
C TYR A 134 -6.59 -13.54 9.57
N SER A 135 -5.29 -13.67 9.74
CA SER A 135 -4.73 -14.43 10.87
C SER A 135 -4.81 -13.60 12.15
N GLU A 136 -5.33 -14.19 13.23
CA GLU A 136 -5.26 -13.57 14.56
C GLU A 136 -3.82 -13.21 14.96
N HIS A 137 -2.84 -14.05 14.57
CA HIS A 137 -1.42 -13.75 14.79
C HIS A 137 -0.99 -12.43 14.13
N PHE A 138 -1.53 -12.12 12.95
CA PHE A 138 -1.26 -10.87 12.24
C PHE A 138 -1.88 -9.68 12.97
N VAL A 139 -3.14 -9.78 13.43
CA VAL A 139 -3.80 -8.75 14.24
C VAL A 139 -3.00 -8.45 15.51
N GLN A 140 -2.55 -9.49 16.21
CA GLN A 140 -1.71 -9.33 17.41
C GLN A 140 -0.35 -8.72 17.07
N PHE A 141 0.20 -8.99 15.89
CA PHE A 141 1.44 -8.35 15.44
C PHE A 141 1.23 -6.86 15.18
N VAL A 142 0.14 -6.47 14.51
CA VAL A 142 -0.21 -5.05 14.28
C VAL A 142 -0.33 -4.29 15.61
N LYS A 143 -1.02 -4.86 16.60
CA LYS A 143 -1.13 -4.26 17.95
C LYS A 143 0.25 -4.01 18.58
N ARG A 144 1.14 -5.01 18.55
CA ARG A 144 2.50 -4.86 19.09
C ARG A 144 3.33 -3.81 18.35
N VAL A 145 3.19 -3.70 17.03
CA VAL A 145 3.88 -2.66 16.25
C VAL A 145 3.34 -1.28 16.62
N ARG A 146 2.01 -1.11 16.76
CA ARG A 146 1.41 0.16 17.23
C ARG A 146 1.89 0.54 18.63
N GLU A 147 1.90 -0.40 19.57
CA GLU A 147 2.39 -0.15 20.94
C GLU A 147 3.84 0.35 20.95
N LYS A 148 4.70 -0.23 20.09
CA LYS A 148 6.11 0.15 19.99
C LYS A 148 6.34 1.45 19.21
N TYR A 149 5.53 1.71 18.19
CA TYR A 149 5.66 2.85 17.29
C TYR A 149 4.37 3.69 17.28
N PRO A 150 4.05 4.36 18.40
CA PRO A 150 2.76 5.01 18.59
C PRO A 150 2.50 6.16 17.60
N THR A 151 3.55 6.79 17.09
CA THR A 151 3.46 7.97 16.21
C THR A 151 3.58 7.68 14.72
N GLN A 152 4.00 6.47 14.36
CA GLN A 152 4.27 6.06 12.99
C GLN A 152 2.95 5.72 12.29
N VAL A 153 2.93 5.92 10.97
CA VAL A 153 1.84 5.47 10.11
C VAL A 153 2.03 3.98 9.83
N ILE A 154 1.04 3.17 10.17
CA ILE A 154 1.10 1.73 9.97
C ILE A 154 0.20 1.33 8.81
N ILE A 155 0.83 0.81 7.76
CA ILE A 155 0.18 0.11 6.66
C ILE A 155 0.13 -1.38 7.02
N ALA A 156 -1.03 -2.04 6.88
CA ALA A 156 -1.19 -3.46 7.19
C ALA A 156 -2.08 -4.18 6.16
N GLY A 157 -1.65 -5.35 5.70
CA GLY A 157 -2.47 -6.24 4.88
C GLY A 157 -1.78 -7.55 4.49
N ASN A 158 -2.37 -8.38 3.62
CA ASN A 158 -3.53 -8.07 2.77
C ASN A 158 -4.86 -8.69 3.22
N VAL A 159 -5.95 -7.95 2.94
CA VAL A 159 -7.34 -8.37 3.16
C VAL A 159 -8.22 -8.00 1.96
N VAL A 160 -9.47 -8.46 1.91
CA VAL A 160 -10.42 -8.18 0.80
C VAL A 160 -11.86 -7.92 1.26
N THR A 161 -12.11 -7.81 2.56
CA THR A 161 -13.44 -7.66 3.13
C THR A 161 -13.47 -6.62 4.25
N GLY A 162 -14.64 -6.01 4.46
CA GLY A 162 -14.82 -4.88 5.36
C GLY A 162 -14.58 -5.21 6.85
N GLU A 163 -14.95 -6.39 7.33
CA GLU A 163 -14.79 -6.75 8.75
C GLU A 163 -13.32 -6.81 9.16
N MET A 164 -12.46 -7.32 8.27
CA MET A 164 -11.04 -7.44 8.56
C MET A 164 -10.33 -6.09 8.42
N VAL A 165 -10.85 -5.19 7.57
CA VAL A 165 -10.42 -3.78 7.54
C VAL A 165 -10.69 -3.13 8.89
N GLU A 166 -11.91 -3.25 9.41
CA GLU A 166 -12.29 -2.68 10.70
C GLU A 166 -11.41 -3.23 11.83
N GLU A 167 -11.23 -4.55 11.89
CA GLU A 167 -10.40 -5.19 12.92
C GLU A 167 -8.95 -4.70 12.88
N LEU A 168 -8.34 -4.58 11.71
CA LEU A 168 -6.96 -4.10 11.59
C LEU A 168 -6.83 -2.61 11.94
N LEU A 169 -7.81 -1.78 11.58
CA LEU A 169 -7.84 -0.37 11.98
C LEU A 169 -7.97 -0.24 13.50
N LEU A 170 -8.89 -0.99 14.13
CA LEU A 170 -9.06 -1.02 15.58
C LEU A 170 -7.83 -1.59 16.31
N ALA A 171 -7.08 -2.49 15.66
CA ALA A 171 -5.82 -3.03 16.16
C ALA A 171 -4.67 -2.02 16.10
N GLY A 172 -4.81 -0.90 15.38
CA GLY A 172 -3.82 0.17 15.34
C GLY A 172 -3.20 0.44 13.96
N ALA A 173 -3.66 -0.21 12.89
CA ALA A 173 -3.28 0.19 11.54
C ALA A 173 -3.96 1.50 11.15
N ASP A 174 -3.30 2.31 10.33
CA ASP A 174 -3.84 3.54 9.75
C ASP A 174 -4.38 3.31 8.33
N VAL A 175 -3.68 2.45 7.57
CA VAL A 175 -3.94 2.21 6.15
C VAL A 175 -3.99 0.71 5.89
N ILE A 176 -5.10 0.22 5.30
CA ILE A 176 -5.27 -1.21 5.04
C ILE A 176 -4.93 -1.55 3.58
N LYS A 177 -4.06 -2.54 3.38
CA LYS A 177 -3.68 -3.03 2.04
C LYS A 177 -4.69 -4.07 1.56
N VAL A 178 -5.38 -3.75 0.47
CA VAL A 178 -6.53 -4.50 -0.05
C VAL A 178 -6.16 -5.23 -1.33
N GLY A 179 -6.20 -6.56 -1.31
CA GLY A 179 -5.99 -7.38 -2.50
C GLY A 179 -5.46 -8.78 -2.19
N ILE A 180 -6.24 -9.83 -2.49
CA ILE A 180 -5.79 -11.22 -2.44
C ILE A 180 -5.97 -11.86 -3.82
N GLY A 181 -4.84 -12.20 -4.43
CA GLY A 181 -4.79 -12.79 -5.76
C GLY A 181 -4.96 -11.90 -7.01
N PRO A 182 -4.98 -10.55 -6.96
CA PRO A 182 -5.14 -9.74 -8.17
C PRO A 182 -3.82 -9.48 -8.93
N GLY A 183 -2.66 -9.69 -8.28
CA GLY A 183 -1.35 -9.35 -8.82
C GLY A 183 -1.01 -10.06 -10.14
N SER A 184 -0.22 -9.41 -11.00
CA SER A 184 0.14 -9.90 -12.34
C SER A 184 0.85 -11.26 -12.32
N VAL A 185 1.75 -11.46 -11.36
CA VAL A 185 2.51 -12.70 -11.15
C VAL A 185 1.94 -13.57 -10.03
N CYS A 186 0.80 -13.18 -9.45
CA CYS A 186 0.21 -13.88 -8.33
C CYS A 186 -0.54 -15.14 -8.80
N THR A 187 -0.23 -16.29 -8.21
CA THR A 187 -0.87 -17.56 -8.54
C THR A 187 -1.86 -18.05 -7.47
N THR A 188 -2.09 -17.28 -6.39
CA THR A 188 -2.93 -17.67 -5.25
C THR A 188 -4.31 -18.18 -5.67
N ARG A 189 -5.03 -17.47 -6.55
CA ARG A 189 -6.36 -17.89 -7.03
C ARG A 189 -6.31 -19.24 -7.73
N LEU A 190 -5.30 -19.45 -8.58
CA LEU A 190 -5.15 -20.69 -9.33
C LEU A 190 -4.75 -21.87 -8.42
N LYS A 191 -3.90 -21.62 -7.42
CA LYS A 191 -3.36 -22.67 -6.54
C LYS A 191 -4.28 -23.02 -5.37
N THR A 192 -5.04 -22.07 -4.86
CA THR A 192 -5.81 -22.22 -3.61
C THR A 192 -7.32 -22.05 -3.80
N GLY A 193 -7.76 -21.45 -4.92
CA GLY A 193 -9.15 -21.03 -5.10
C GLY A 193 -9.53 -19.77 -4.32
N VAL A 194 -8.62 -19.19 -3.53
CA VAL A 194 -8.88 -18.03 -2.66
C VAL A 194 -8.56 -16.71 -3.38
N GLY A 195 -9.47 -15.75 -3.28
CA GLY A 195 -9.29 -14.38 -3.73
C GLY A 195 -10.63 -13.67 -3.92
N PHE A 196 -10.57 -12.37 -4.25
CA PHE A 196 -11.77 -11.55 -4.45
C PHE A 196 -11.59 -10.59 -5.64
N PRO A 197 -12.61 -10.33 -6.46
CA PRO A 197 -12.53 -9.35 -7.55
C PRO A 197 -12.19 -7.94 -7.03
N GLN A 198 -11.10 -7.37 -7.54
CA GLN A 198 -10.41 -6.26 -6.91
C GLN A 198 -11.25 -5.00 -6.76
N LEU A 199 -12.07 -4.64 -7.76
CA LEU A 199 -12.86 -3.41 -7.68
C LEU A 199 -13.96 -3.52 -6.60
N SER A 200 -14.62 -4.67 -6.51
CA SER A 200 -15.58 -4.91 -5.43
C SER A 200 -14.91 -4.93 -4.05
N ALA A 201 -13.73 -5.53 -3.92
CA ALA A 201 -12.96 -5.49 -2.66
C ALA A 201 -12.63 -4.05 -2.26
N ILE A 202 -12.20 -3.22 -3.21
CA ILE A 202 -11.91 -1.79 -2.95
C ILE A 202 -13.14 -1.07 -2.42
N ILE A 203 -14.30 -1.23 -3.09
CA ILE A 203 -15.53 -0.54 -2.69
C ILE A 203 -15.94 -0.93 -1.27
N GLU A 204 -15.98 -2.23 -0.99
CA GLU A 204 -16.36 -2.76 0.33
C GLU A 204 -15.39 -2.30 1.43
N CYS A 205 -14.08 -2.42 1.18
CA CYS A 205 -13.05 -2.05 2.14
C CYS A 205 -12.94 -0.54 2.35
N ALA A 206 -13.20 0.27 1.31
CA ALA A 206 -13.17 1.73 1.39
C ALA A 206 -14.30 2.22 2.31
N ASP A 207 -15.52 1.71 2.10
CA ASP A 207 -16.68 2.06 2.94
C ASP A 207 -16.40 1.75 4.42
N ALA A 208 -15.85 0.57 4.70
CA ALA A 208 -15.47 0.16 6.06
C ALA A 208 -14.36 1.05 6.66
N ALA A 209 -13.29 1.29 5.91
CA ALA A 209 -12.16 2.09 6.40
C ALA A 209 -12.55 3.54 6.66
N HIS A 210 -13.26 4.16 5.71
CA HIS A 210 -13.67 5.56 5.80
C HIS A 210 -14.69 5.77 6.91
N GLY A 211 -15.54 4.77 7.19
CA GLY A 211 -16.46 4.79 8.33
C GLY A 211 -15.74 4.91 9.69
N LEU A 212 -14.52 4.40 9.80
CA LEU A 212 -13.67 4.51 10.99
C LEU A 212 -12.61 5.63 10.89
N GLY A 213 -12.52 6.34 9.78
CA GLY A 213 -11.50 7.37 9.53
C GLY A 213 -10.13 6.83 9.10
N GLY A 214 -10.02 5.54 8.80
CA GLY A 214 -8.84 4.93 8.20
C GLY A 214 -8.76 5.14 6.68
N GLN A 215 -7.69 4.65 6.07
CA GLN A 215 -7.50 4.68 4.60
C GLN A 215 -7.27 3.27 4.05
N ILE A 216 -7.39 3.11 2.73
CA ILE A 216 -7.01 1.86 2.06
C ILE A 216 -6.02 2.05 0.90
N ILE A 217 -5.24 1.01 0.65
CA ILE A 217 -4.42 0.84 -0.54
C ILE A 217 -5.06 -0.24 -1.42
N SER A 218 -5.39 0.09 -2.66
CA SER A 218 -5.65 -0.93 -3.68
C SER A 218 -4.34 -1.57 -4.13
N ASP A 219 -4.08 -2.81 -3.73
CA ASP A 219 -2.83 -3.51 -4.03
C ASP A 219 -3.02 -4.58 -5.12
N GLY A 220 -2.42 -4.31 -6.28
CA GLY A 220 -2.36 -5.23 -7.41
C GLY A 220 -3.57 -5.20 -8.35
N GLY A 221 -3.42 -5.87 -9.49
CA GLY A 221 -4.46 -6.01 -10.52
C GLY A 221 -4.60 -4.84 -11.51
N CYS A 222 -4.00 -3.69 -11.23
CA CYS A 222 -3.92 -2.59 -12.20
C CYS A 222 -2.92 -2.94 -13.32
N LYS A 223 -3.34 -2.80 -14.58
CA LYS A 223 -2.51 -3.07 -15.77
C LYS A 223 -2.38 -1.86 -16.68
N SER A 224 -3.12 -0.81 -16.39
CA SER A 224 -3.18 0.41 -17.18
C SER A 224 -3.52 1.61 -16.29
N PRO A 225 -3.19 2.85 -16.71
CA PRO A 225 -3.61 4.05 -15.99
C PRO A 225 -5.13 4.14 -15.77
N GLY A 226 -5.93 3.56 -16.68
CA GLY A 226 -7.37 3.49 -16.52
C GLY A 226 -7.82 2.62 -15.35
N ASP A 227 -7.09 1.56 -15.01
CA ASP A 227 -7.37 0.73 -13.84
C ASP A 227 -7.01 1.47 -12.55
N VAL A 228 -5.91 2.22 -12.55
CA VAL A 228 -5.53 3.11 -11.44
C VAL A 228 -6.64 4.14 -11.17
N ALA A 229 -7.16 4.78 -12.23
CA ALA A 229 -8.27 5.71 -12.13
C ALA A 229 -9.55 5.04 -11.59
N LYS A 230 -9.83 3.78 -11.98
CA LYS A 230 -10.98 3.01 -11.46
C LYS A 230 -10.79 2.62 -9.99
N ALA A 231 -9.58 2.31 -9.55
CA ALA A 231 -9.28 2.03 -8.15
C ALA A 231 -9.57 3.26 -7.28
N PHE A 232 -9.07 4.43 -7.66
CA PHE A 232 -9.42 5.70 -6.99
C PHE A 232 -10.93 5.98 -7.07
N GLY A 233 -11.55 5.76 -8.22
CA GLY A 233 -13.01 5.93 -8.39
C GLY A 233 -13.85 4.95 -7.57
N GLY A 234 -13.27 3.82 -7.15
CA GLY A 234 -13.88 2.84 -6.24
C GLY A 234 -13.69 3.18 -4.77
N GLY A 235 -12.96 4.24 -4.42
CA GLY A 235 -12.76 4.67 -3.03
C GLY A 235 -11.36 4.40 -2.47
N ALA A 236 -10.42 3.86 -3.27
CA ALA A 236 -9.06 3.70 -2.79
C ALA A 236 -8.41 5.06 -2.46
N ASP A 237 -7.68 5.15 -1.35
CA ASP A 237 -6.92 6.34 -0.99
C ASP A 237 -5.54 6.33 -1.65
N PHE A 238 -4.96 5.13 -1.77
CA PHE A 238 -3.71 4.85 -2.44
C PHE A 238 -3.86 3.70 -3.45
N VAL A 239 -3.02 3.67 -4.47
CA VAL A 239 -2.92 2.54 -5.41
C VAL A 239 -1.48 2.03 -5.47
N MET A 240 -1.29 0.76 -5.12
CA MET A 240 0.01 0.10 -5.15
C MET A 240 0.20 -0.69 -6.44
N LEU A 241 1.35 -0.48 -7.08
CA LEU A 241 1.71 -1.02 -8.39
C LEU A 241 3.01 -1.82 -8.30
N GLY A 242 2.94 -3.10 -8.68
CA GLY A 242 4.11 -3.93 -8.96
C GLY A 242 4.41 -3.92 -10.47
N GLY A 243 3.65 -4.72 -11.22
CA GLY A 243 3.91 -4.96 -12.65
C GLY A 243 3.92 -3.73 -13.58
N MET A 244 3.34 -2.59 -13.18
CA MET A 244 3.43 -1.35 -13.96
C MET A 244 4.74 -0.58 -13.71
N PHE A 245 5.44 -0.87 -12.62
CA PHE A 245 6.76 -0.29 -12.30
C PHE A 245 7.91 -1.28 -12.52
N SER A 246 7.65 -2.57 -12.73
CA SER A 246 8.69 -3.54 -13.09
C SER A 246 9.21 -3.35 -14.51
N GLY A 247 10.49 -3.69 -14.74
CA GLY A 247 11.12 -3.68 -16.07
C GLY A 247 11.64 -2.33 -16.52
N HIS A 248 11.80 -1.38 -15.59
CA HIS A 248 12.44 -0.08 -15.81
C HIS A 248 13.89 -0.12 -15.31
N THR A 249 14.67 0.91 -15.61
CA THR A 249 16.08 1.02 -15.20
C THR A 249 16.24 1.00 -13.68
N GLU A 250 15.28 1.55 -12.95
CA GLU A 250 15.23 1.62 -11.49
C GLU A 250 14.72 0.33 -10.84
N SER A 251 14.21 -0.62 -11.64
CA SER A 251 13.73 -1.92 -11.15
C SER A 251 14.88 -2.84 -10.77
N GLY A 252 14.64 -3.69 -9.77
CA GLY A 252 15.50 -4.84 -9.53
C GLY A 252 15.28 -5.96 -10.55
N GLY A 253 16.07 -7.03 -10.44
CA GLY A 253 16.01 -8.19 -11.34
C GLY A 253 16.97 -8.09 -12.51
N GLU A 254 17.43 -9.23 -13.00
CA GLU A 254 18.31 -9.30 -14.18
C GLU A 254 17.50 -9.06 -15.47
N LEU A 255 18.11 -8.34 -16.41
CA LEU A 255 17.59 -8.11 -17.77
C LEU A 255 17.90 -9.28 -18.71
#